data_AF-A0A2T2ULZ8-F1
#
_entry.id   AF-A0A2T2ULZ8-F1
#
_cell.length_a   1.000
_cell.length_b   1.000
_cell.length_c   1.000
_cell.angle_alpha   90.00
_cell.angle_beta   90.00
_cell.angle_gamma   90.00
#
_symmetry.space_group_name_H-M   'P 1'
#
loop_
_entity.id
_entity.type
_entity.pdbx_description
1 polymer ?
#
loop_
_entity_poly.entity_id
_entity_poly.type
_entity_poly.pdbx_seq_one_letter_code
_entity_poly.pdbx_strand_id
1 'polypeptide(L)'
;MIELDVLDSESVDREESGPTFWRHSAGSGADDAEGNDLMEFAPGDSEPPSGSSRRQFLQLMGAAMAMAGLAGCRRPEEKILPYAENPDAVLPGIADYYATGVPFRGVLRPVVAESHEGRPTKIEGNGKHPMGQKGTGPYAQASVLNLYDPDRSRSVRQEGSQASWNDFVSFCRQL
;
A
#
# COMPACT_ATOMS: atom_id res chain seq x y z
N MET A 1 44.05 47.47 -41.21
CA MET A 1 45.21 46.90 -40.47
C MET A 1 44.63 46.02 -39.38
N ILE A 2 44.53 44.70 -39.51
CA ILE A 2 45.29 43.72 -40.30
C ILE A 2 44.37 43.05 -41.34
N GLU A 3 44.89 42.87 -42.55
CA GLU A 3 44.21 42.29 -43.71
C GLU A 3 44.38 40.77 -43.77
N LEU A 4 43.38 40.07 -44.30
CA LEU A 4 43.44 38.65 -44.64
C LEU A 4 42.96 38.48 -46.07
N ASP A 5 43.80 37.81 -46.86
CA ASP A 5 43.68 37.66 -48.31
C ASP A 5 42.50 36.77 -48.72
N VAL A 6 41.72 37.29 -49.66
CA VAL A 6 40.69 36.56 -50.40
C VAL A 6 41.39 35.86 -51.57
N LEU A 7 41.42 34.53 -51.55
CA LEU A 7 41.74 33.72 -52.73
C LEU A 7 40.46 33.04 -53.20
N ASP A 8 39.98 33.51 -54.35
CA ASP A 8 38.88 32.95 -55.11
C ASP A 8 39.40 31.95 -56.15
N SER A 9 38.48 31.04 -56.48
CA SER A 9 38.30 30.20 -57.67
C SER A 9 39.48 29.83 -58.58
N GLU A 10 39.55 28.52 -58.84
CA GLU A 10 39.97 27.93 -60.12
C GLU A 10 41.42 28.17 -60.54
N SER A 11 42.30 27.25 -60.17
CA SER A 11 43.18 26.55 -61.14
C SER A 11 44.26 25.71 -60.45
N VAL A 12 44.68 24.69 -61.19
CA VAL A 12 45.95 23.96 -61.09
C VAL A 12 45.95 22.69 -60.21
N ASP A 13 45.52 21.62 -60.86
CA ASP A 13 46.32 20.43 -61.18
C ASP A 13 47.20 19.83 -60.07
N ARG A 14 46.79 18.64 -59.61
CA ARG A 14 47.65 17.69 -58.89
C ARG A 14 47.43 16.27 -59.41
N GLU A 15 48.14 15.94 -60.48
CA GLU A 15 48.78 14.61 -60.65
C GLU A 15 50.01 14.57 -59.73
N GLU A 16 50.46 13.52 -59.05
CA GLU A 16 50.05 12.13 -58.82
C GLU A 16 50.84 11.64 -57.58
N SER A 17 50.45 10.49 -57.00
CA SER A 17 51.17 9.71 -55.96
C SER A 17 50.80 9.98 -54.48
N GLY A 18 49.59 9.53 -54.10
CA GLY A 18 49.18 9.27 -52.73
C GLY A 18 48.92 7.76 -52.50
N PRO A 19 48.76 7.30 -51.24
CA PRO A 19 48.63 5.87 -50.93
C PRO A 19 47.36 5.25 -51.54
N THR A 20 47.51 4.04 -52.08
CA THR A 20 46.45 3.31 -52.79
C THR A 20 45.41 2.80 -51.81
N PHE A 21 44.19 3.33 -51.89
CA PHE A 21 43.04 2.84 -51.13
C PHE A 21 42.34 1.70 -51.88
N TRP A 22 41.85 0.72 -51.12
CA TRP A 22 41.08 -0.41 -51.63
C TRP A 22 39.88 0.07 -52.47
N ARG A 23 39.74 -0.45 -53.69
CA ARG A 23 38.60 -0.17 -54.58
C ARG A 23 37.68 -1.38 -54.67
N HIS A 24 36.38 -1.11 -54.65
CA HIS A 24 35.30 -2.08 -54.82
C HIS A 24 35.39 -2.76 -56.20
N SER A 25 35.20 -4.08 -56.27
CA SER A 25 35.42 -4.90 -57.49
C SER A 25 34.41 -4.65 -58.61
N ALA A 26 33.38 -3.83 -58.39
CA ALA A 26 32.39 -3.48 -59.42
C ALA A 26 32.94 -2.62 -60.58
N GLY A 27 34.26 -2.39 -60.64
CA GLY A 27 34.94 -1.60 -61.67
C GLY A 27 35.90 -2.38 -62.57
N SER A 28 35.99 -3.72 -62.48
CA SER A 28 36.76 -4.53 -63.43
C SER A 28 35.82 -5.17 -64.45
N GLY A 29 35.79 -4.60 -65.65
CA GLY A 29 35.10 -5.20 -66.78
C GLY A 29 35.77 -6.49 -67.22
N ALA A 30 34.98 -7.55 -67.34
CA ALA A 30 35.00 -8.54 -68.41
C ALA A 30 33.95 -9.61 -68.08
N ASP A 31 33.26 -10.04 -69.11
CA ASP A 31 32.05 -10.85 -69.10
C ASP A 31 32.21 -12.26 -68.50
N ASP A 32 31.04 -12.84 -68.20
CA ASP A 32 30.72 -14.26 -68.08
C ASP A 32 31.11 -15.01 -66.78
N ALA A 33 30.14 -15.17 -65.88
CA ALA A 33 29.57 -16.50 -65.57
C ALA A 33 28.50 -16.44 -64.46
N GLU A 34 27.49 -17.27 -64.67
CA GLU A 34 26.26 -17.48 -63.92
C GLU A 34 26.47 -17.90 -62.46
N GLY A 35 25.54 -17.52 -61.57
CA GLY A 35 25.35 -18.23 -60.30
C GLY A 35 24.91 -17.38 -59.11
N ASN A 36 23.62 -17.06 -59.04
CA ASN A 36 22.80 -17.01 -57.81
C ASN A 36 23.40 -16.43 -56.50
N ASP A 37 24.12 -15.30 -56.54
CA ASP A 37 24.66 -14.62 -55.34
C ASP A 37 23.83 -13.39 -54.89
N LEU A 38 22.52 -13.35 -55.20
CA LEU A 38 21.65 -12.18 -54.92
C LEU A 38 20.66 -12.36 -53.76
N MET A 39 20.76 -13.41 -52.94
CA MET A 39 19.92 -13.52 -51.73
C MET A 39 20.78 -13.41 -50.47
N GLU A 40 21.03 -12.18 -50.04
CA GLU A 40 21.65 -11.85 -48.74
C GLU A 40 20.79 -12.33 -47.55
N PHE A 41 19.49 -12.58 -47.75
CA PHE A 41 18.58 -13.13 -46.76
C PHE A 41 17.73 -14.25 -47.34
N ALA A 42 17.65 -15.39 -46.64
CA ALA A 42 16.78 -16.49 -47.04
C ALA A 42 15.30 -16.14 -46.80
N PRO A 43 14.35 -16.76 -47.54
CA PRO A 43 12.93 -16.54 -47.31
C PRO A 43 12.55 -16.92 -45.86
N GLY A 44 12.15 -15.92 -45.06
CA GLY A 44 11.78 -16.08 -43.65
C GLY A 44 12.70 -15.37 -42.64
N ASP A 45 13.90 -14.93 -43.05
CA ASP A 45 14.82 -14.20 -42.16
C ASP A 45 14.40 -12.75 -41.87
N SER A 46 13.54 -12.19 -42.72
CA SER A 46 12.92 -10.86 -42.55
C SER A 46 11.56 -10.91 -41.84
N GLU A 47 11.06 -12.11 -41.52
CA GLU A 47 9.78 -12.28 -40.83
C GLU A 47 9.97 -11.99 -39.33
N PRO A 48 9.16 -11.11 -38.71
CA PRO A 48 9.23 -10.91 -37.26
C PRO A 48 8.96 -12.25 -36.56
N PRO A 49 9.67 -12.56 -35.45
CA PRO A 49 9.58 -13.87 -34.80
C PRO A 49 8.12 -14.22 -34.49
N SER A 50 7.62 -15.30 -35.08
CA SER A 50 6.26 -15.79 -34.90
C SER A 50 6.15 -16.57 -33.58
N GLY A 51 5.61 -15.89 -32.57
CA GLY A 51 5.42 -16.42 -31.21
C GLY A 51 5.39 -15.32 -30.15
N SER A 52 5.21 -15.68 -28.88
CA SER A 52 5.32 -14.70 -27.78
C SER A 52 6.79 -14.30 -27.58
N SER A 53 7.21 -13.20 -28.20
CA SER A 53 8.56 -12.68 -28.01
C SER A 53 8.80 -12.30 -26.54
N ARG A 54 10.04 -12.42 -26.05
CA ARG A 54 10.43 -11.96 -24.68
C ARG A 54 10.00 -10.50 -24.44
N ARG A 55 10.08 -9.67 -25.48
CA ARG A 55 9.63 -8.27 -25.47
C ARG A 55 8.13 -8.16 -25.21
N GLN A 56 7.31 -8.96 -25.88
CA GLN A 56 5.86 -8.95 -25.73
C GLN A 56 5.43 -9.43 -24.34
N PHE A 57 6.12 -10.42 -23.78
CA PHE A 57 5.92 -10.85 -22.39
C PHE A 57 6.26 -9.74 -21.38
N LEU A 58 7.42 -9.08 -21.52
CA LEU A 58 7.81 -7.97 -20.65
C LEU A 58 6.88 -6.75 -20.78
N GLN A 59 6.39 -6.48 -21.99
CA GLN A 59 5.39 -5.44 -22.22
C GLN A 59 4.08 -5.75 -21.49
N LEU A 60 3.60 -7.00 -21.57
CA LEU A 60 2.37 -7.41 -20.89
C LEU A 60 2.53 -7.38 -19.36
N MET A 61 3.64 -7.89 -18.83
CA MET A 61 3.94 -7.84 -17.39
C MET A 61 4.07 -6.40 -16.89
N GLY A 62 4.78 -5.55 -17.63
CA GLY A 62 4.92 -4.13 -17.31
C GLY A 62 3.58 -3.39 -17.33
N ALA A 63 2.73 -3.66 -18.32
CA ALA A 63 1.38 -3.11 -18.39
C ALA A 63 0.50 -3.56 -17.22
N ALA A 64 0.56 -4.84 -16.86
CA ALA A 64 -0.17 -5.38 -15.71
C ALA A 64 0.28 -4.75 -14.38
N MET A 65 1.60 -4.60 -14.17
CA MET A 65 2.14 -3.93 -12.98
C MET A 65 1.79 -2.45 -12.93
N ALA A 66 1.83 -1.73 -14.07
CA ALA A 66 1.45 -0.33 -14.13
C ALA A 66 -0.03 -0.11 -13.80
N MET A 67 -0.93 -0.94 -14.36
CA MET A 67 -2.37 -0.87 -14.07
C MET A 67 -2.68 -1.19 -12.59
N ALA A 68 -2.01 -2.20 -12.02
CA ALA A 68 -2.15 -2.52 -10.59
C ALA A 68 -1.57 -1.41 -9.69
N GLY A 69 -0.47 -0.79 -10.09
CA GLY A 69 0.19 0.30 -9.35
C GLY A 69 -0.63 1.60 -9.30
N LEU A 70 -1.38 1.92 -10.36
CA LEU A 70 -2.25 3.11 -10.40
C LEU A 70 -3.44 3.04 -9.44
N ALA A 71 -3.89 1.84 -9.06
CA ALA A 71 -4.97 1.66 -8.09
C ALA A 71 -4.50 1.71 -6.62
N GLY A 72 -3.20 1.64 -6.34
CA GLY A 72 -2.66 1.45 -4.99
C GLY A 72 -2.37 2.73 -4.19
N CYS A 73 -2.37 3.91 -4.82
CA CYS A 73 -1.84 5.14 -4.19
C CYS A 73 -2.91 6.13 -3.67
N ARG A 74 -4.18 5.73 -3.53
CA ARG A 74 -5.20 6.62 -2.96
C ARG A 74 -5.33 6.40 -1.45
N ARG A 75 -4.96 7.41 -0.67
CA ARG A 75 -5.27 7.45 0.77
C ARG A 75 -6.80 7.38 0.94
N PRO A 76 -7.33 6.46 1.76
CA PRO A 76 -8.76 6.43 2.03
C PRO A 76 -9.20 7.74 2.67
N GLU A 77 -10.39 8.22 2.29
CA GLU A 77 -11.00 9.39 2.91
C GLU A 77 -11.56 8.98 4.28
N GLU A 78 -10.89 9.42 5.34
CA GLU A 78 -11.35 9.20 6.71
C GLU A 78 -12.38 10.26 7.10
N LYS A 79 -13.50 9.82 7.66
CA LYS A 79 -14.57 10.71 8.12
C LYS A 79 -14.37 11.02 9.60
N ILE A 80 -14.41 12.30 9.95
CA ILE A 80 -14.39 12.78 11.33
C ILE A 80 -15.82 13.14 11.71
N LEU A 81 -16.40 12.39 12.65
CA LEU A 81 -17.78 12.58 13.12
C LEU A 81 -17.76 13.26 14.50
N PRO A 82 -18.22 14.53 14.62
CA PRO A 82 -18.34 15.19 15.91
C PRO A 82 -19.56 14.69 16.70
N TYR A 83 -19.62 15.05 17.97
CA TYR A 83 -20.82 14.85 18.79
C TYR A 83 -22.02 15.59 18.19
N ALA A 84 -23.19 14.93 18.17
CA ALA A 84 -24.45 15.59 17.82
C ALA A 84 -24.85 16.61 18.90
N GLU A 85 -24.71 16.22 20.16
CA GLU A 85 -24.83 17.07 21.33
C GLU A 85 -23.57 16.85 22.18
N ASN A 86 -22.78 17.91 22.37
CA ASN A 86 -21.50 17.80 23.06
C ASN A 86 -21.71 17.89 24.58
N PRO A 87 -21.32 16.87 25.37
CA PRO A 87 -21.37 16.98 26.82
C PRO A 87 -20.27 17.93 27.34
N ASP A 88 -20.64 18.84 28.24
CA ASP A 88 -19.71 19.86 28.78
C ASP A 88 -18.50 19.27 29.52
N ALA A 89 -18.64 18.06 30.06
CA ALA A 89 -17.63 17.41 30.89
C ALA A 89 -16.54 16.67 30.08
N VAL A 90 -16.71 16.48 28.77
CA VAL A 90 -15.78 15.67 27.96
C VAL A 90 -15.11 16.53 26.91
N LEU A 91 -13.78 16.59 26.94
CA LEU A 91 -13.00 17.25 25.91
C LEU A 91 -12.39 16.21 24.95
N PRO A 92 -12.74 16.22 23.65
CA PRO A 92 -12.18 15.26 22.69
C PRO A 92 -10.65 15.28 22.67
N GLY A 93 -10.03 14.10 22.67
CA GLY A 93 -8.57 13.94 22.71
C GLY A 93 -7.89 14.09 24.08
N ILE A 94 -8.62 14.45 25.14
CA ILE A 94 -8.12 14.42 26.52
C ILE A 94 -8.77 13.26 27.27
N ALA A 95 -7.95 12.46 27.94
CA ALA A 95 -8.43 11.33 28.73
C ALA A 95 -9.03 11.79 30.05
N ASP A 96 -10.21 11.24 30.38
CA ASP A 96 -10.86 11.39 31.68
C ASP A 96 -10.53 10.22 32.60
N TYR A 97 -10.46 10.47 33.91
CA TYR A 97 -10.12 9.47 34.91
C TYR A 97 -11.27 9.26 35.88
N TYR A 98 -11.85 8.06 35.85
CA TYR A 98 -12.99 7.68 36.70
C TYR A 98 -12.56 6.73 37.81
N ALA A 99 -12.86 7.08 39.07
CA ALA A 99 -12.66 6.18 40.19
C ALA A 99 -13.75 5.10 40.21
N THR A 100 -13.37 3.83 40.08
CA THR A 100 -14.29 2.68 40.02
C THR A 100 -13.70 1.46 40.75
N GLY A 101 -14.32 0.30 40.65
CA GLY A 101 -13.86 -0.93 41.28
C GLY A 101 -14.05 -2.17 40.39
N VAL A 102 -13.07 -3.08 40.42
CA VAL A 102 -13.15 -4.36 39.71
C VAL A 102 -13.45 -5.47 40.73
N PRO A 103 -14.61 -6.16 40.62
CA PRO A 103 -14.88 -7.32 41.46
C PRO A 103 -14.01 -8.50 41.00
N PHE A 104 -13.21 -9.04 41.91
CA PHE A 104 -12.38 -10.21 41.63
C PHE A 104 -12.35 -11.14 42.86
N ARG A 105 -12.77 -12.39 42.67
CA ARG A 105 -12.82 -13.43 43.71
C ARG A 105 -13.56 -13.00 44.98
N GLY A 106 -14.70 -12.32 44.82
CA GLY A 106 -15.55 -11.87 45.92
C GLY A 106 -15.05 -10.61 46.64
N VAL A 107 -13.93 -10.01 46.21
CA VAL A 107 -13.40 -8.76 46.76
C VAL A 107 -13.42 -7.68 45.69
N LEU A 108 -13.83 -6.46 46.06
CA LEU A 108 -13.76 -5.30 45.18
C LEU A 108 -12.36 -4.67 45.26
N ARG A 109 -11.66 -4.58 44.12
CA ARG A 109 -10.39 -3.86 44.04
C ARG A 109 -10.64 -2.44 43.54
N PRO A 110 -10.22 -1.40 44.27
CA PRO A 110 -10.38 -0.01 43.84
C PRO A 110 -9.42 0.31 42.70
N VAL A 111 -9.93 0.86 41.62
CA VAL A 111 -9.16 1.20 40.41
C VAL A 111 -9.56 2.57 39.89
N VAL A 112 -8.75 3.11 38.98
CA VAL A 112 -9.08 4.29 38.18
C VAL A 112 -9.10 3.85 36.72
N ALA A 113 -10.22 4.09 36.04
CA ALA A 113 -10.35 3.84 34.61
C ALA A 113 -10.03 5.12 33.85
N GLU A 114 -9.05 5.04 32.96
CA GLU A 114 -8.80 6.05 31.95
C GLU A 114 -9.81 5.83 30.81
N SER A 115 -10.54 6.86 30.45
CA SER A 115 -11.60 6.84 29.47
C SER A 115 -11.39 7.95 28.45
N HIS A 116 -11.34 7.59 27.17
CA HIS A 116 -11.32 8.53 26.06
C HIS A 116 -12.73 8.60 25.51
N GLU A 117 -13.37 9.78 25.56
CA GLU A 117 -14.68 9.98 24.91
C GLU A 117 -15.74 8.95 25.36
N GLY A 118 -15.72 8.60 26.65
CA GLY A 118 -16.61 7.59 27.25
C GLY A 118 -16.21 6.13 27.02
N ARG A 119 -15.07 5.86 26.37
CA ARG A 119 -14.53 4.52 26.14
C ARG A 119 -13.37 4.24 27.10
N PRO A 120 -13.53 3.35 28.10
CA PRO A 120 -12.42 2.94 28.94
C PRO A 120 -11.32 2.30 28.12
N THR A 121 -10.10 2.83 28.14
CA THR A 121 -8.96 2.28 27.38
C THR A 121 -7.97 1.57 28.28
N LYS A 122 -7.89 1.99 29.55
CA LYS A 122 -6.86 1.53 30.48
C LYS A 122 -7.40 1.56 31.91
N ILE A 123 -6.94 0.61 32.72
CA ILE A 123 -7.29 0.51 34.14
C ILE A 123 -6.00 0.54 34.97
N GLU A 124 -5.95 1.46 35.92
CA GLU A 124 -4.83 1.65 36.85
C GLU A 124 -5.29 1.59 38.31
N GLY A 125 -4.34 1.45 39.22
CA GLY A 125 -4.64 1.28 40.64
C GLY A 125 -5.03 2.60 41.30
N ASN A 126 -6.07 2.62 42.13
CA ASN A 126 -6.44 3.84 42.85
C ASN A 126 -5.58 4.03 44.11
N GLY A 127 -4.46 4.73 43.97
CA GLY A 127 -3.56 5.03 45.10
C GLY A 127 -4.13 5.96 46.17
N LYS A 128 -5.30 6.59 45.96
CA LYS A 128 -5.99 7.41 46.98
C LYS A 128 -6.90 6.58 47.88
N HIS A 129 -7.24 5.34 47.48
CA HIS A 129 -8.10 4.47 48.27
C HIS A 129 -7.27 3.75 49.36
N PRO A 130 -7.76 3.61 50.61
CA PRO A 130 -7.00 2.97 51.70
C PRO A 130 -6.53 1.54 51.39
N MET A 131 -7.38 0.77 50.72
CA MET A 131 -7.06 -0.59 50.24
C MET A 131 -6.45 -0.61 48.82
N GLY A 132 -6.30 0.57 48.21
CA GLY A 132 -5.83 0.70 46.85
C GLY A 132 -4.31 0.66 46.76
N GLN A 133 -3.84 0.11 45.66
CA GLN A 133 -2.43 0.12 45.28
C GLN A 133 -2.27 1.07 44.09
N LYS A 134 -1.06 1.60 43.87
CA LYS A 134 -0.80 2.44 42.68
C LYS A 134 -0.81 1.65 41.37
N GLY A 135 -0.77 0.32 41.43
CA GLY A 135 -0.79 -0.55 40.25
C GLY A 135 -1.95 -1.54 40.26
N THR A 136 -2.18 -2.17 39.10
CA THR A 136 -3.21 -3.20 38.89
C THR A 136 -2.60 -4.58 38.69
N GLY A 137 -3.35 -5.60 39.08
CA GLY A 137 -3.01 -6.98 38.75
C GLY A 137 -3.36 -7.32 37.28
N PRO A 138 -2.84 -8.43 36.74
CA PRO A 138 -3.06 -8.81 35.34
C PRO A 138 -4.54 -8.98 34.99
N TYR A 139 -5.36 -9.49 35.91
CA TYR A 139 -6.81 -9.65 35.68
C TYR A 139 -7.56 -8.32 35.57
N ALA A 140 -7.21 -7.35 36.42
CA ALA A 140 -7.81 -6.02 36.34
C ALA A 140 -7.40 -5.33 35.03
N GLN A 141 -6.13 -5.47 34.65
CA GLN A 141 -5.61 -4.95 33.40
C GLN A 141 -6.28 -5.59 32.16
N ALA A 142 -6.47 -6.91 32.18
CA ALA A 142 -7.12 -7.66 31.10
C ALA A 142 -8.64 -7.45 31.02
N SER A 143 -9.28 -6.91 32.06
CA SER A 143 -10.73 -6.71 32.08
C SER A 143 -11.22 -5.73 31.01
N VAL A 144 -10.35 -4.82 30.53
CA VAL A 144 -10.63 -3.95 29.39
C VAL A 144 -10.89 -4.78 28.12
N LEU A 145 -10.10 -5.83 27.87
CA LEU A 145 -10.30 -6.72 26.72
C LEU A 145 -11.59 -7.51 26.84
N ASN A 146 -11.95 -7.96 28.05
CA ASN A 146 -13.22 -8.64 28.29
C ASN A 146 -14.44 -7.70 28.08
N LEU A 147 -14.27 -6.39 28.26
CA LEU A 147 -15.32 -5.41 27.96
C LEU A 147 -15.54 -5.27 26.45
N TYR A 148 -14.47 -5.30 25.67
CA TYR A 148 -14.49 -5.16 24.20
C TYR A 148 -14.43 -6.48 23.43
N ASP A 149 -14.72 -7.60 24.09
CA ASP A 149 -14.72 -8.91 23.46
C ASP A 149 -15.85 -9.00 22.41
N PRO A 150 -15.55 -9.29 21.12
CA PRO A 150 -16.57 -9.42 20.09
C PRO A 150 -17.56 -10.57 20.34
N ASP A 151 -17.15 -11.61 21.08
CA ASP A 151 -17.95 -12.80 21.39
C ASP A 151 -18.85 -12.61 22.62
N ARG A 152 -18.74 -11.44 23.28
CA ARG A 152 -19.59 -11.07 24.40
C ARG A 152 -21.06 -11.10 24.00
N SER A 153 -21.91 -11.62 24.90
CA SER A 153 -23.35 -11.71 24.65
C SER A 153 -23.95 -10.33 24.37
N ARG A 154 -24.55 -10.18 23.18
CA ARG A 154 -25.14 -8.92 22.69
C ARG A 154 -26.65 -8.86 22.90
N SER A 155 -27.29 -9.99 23.15
CA SER A 155 -28.74 -10.13 23.27
C SER A 155 -29.10 -11.25 24.25
N VAL A 156 -30.32 -11.16 24.79
CA VAL A 156 -30.85 -12.22 25.62
C VAL A 156 -31.12 -13.45 24.76
N ARG A 157 -30.92 -14.64 25.34
CA ARG A 157 -31.20 -15.91 24.69
C ARG A 157 -32.13 -16.75 25.55
N GLN A 158 -33.10 -17.39 24.90
CA GLN A 158 -33.99 -18.39 25.48
C GLN A 158 -33.84 -19.67 24.67
N GLU A 159 -33.48 -20.78 25.31
CA GLU A 159 -33.30 -22.09 24.66
C GLU A 159 -32.37 -22.06 23.44
N GLY A 160 -31.36 -21.18 23.47
CA GLY A 160 -30.39 -21.00 22.38
C GLY A 160 -30.83 -20.04 21.27
N SER A 161 -32.11 -19.66 21.21
CA SER A 161 -32.63 -18.66 20.28
C SER A 161 -32.54 -17.25 20.86
N GLN A 162 -32.43 -16.23 20.00
CA GLN A 162 -32.44 -14.83 20.43
C GLN A 162 -33.83 -14.44 20.93
N ALA A 163 -33.89 -13.77 22.10
CA ALA A 163 -35.13 -13.30 22.72
C ALA A 163 -35.00 -11.80 23.06
N SER A 164 -36.13 -11.13 23.25
CA SER A 164 -36.13 -9.74 23.68
C SER A 164 -35.94 -9.60 25.20
N TRP A 165 -35.45 -8.44 25.63
CA TRP A 165 -35.35 -8.13 27.06
C TRP A 165 -36.72 -8.11 27.74
N ASN A 166 -37.76 -7.63 27.05
CA ASN A 166 -39.12 -7.56 27.59
C ASN A 166 -39.70 -8.96 27.82
N ASP A 167 -39.47 -9.89 26.90
CA ASP A 167 -39.91 -11.28 27.05
C ASP A 167 -39.26 -11.92 28.27
N PHE A 168 -37.94 -11.72 28.45
CA PHE A 168 -37.21 -12.17 29.62
C PHE A 168 -37.77 -11.61 30.94
N VAL A 169 -38.03 -10.30 30.99
CA VAL A 169 -38.63 -9.66 32.16
C VAL A 169 -40.03 -10.23 32.45
N SER A 170 -40.84 -10.46 31.41
CA SER A 170 -42.18 -11.06 31.57
C SER A 170 -42.11 -12.50 32.10
N PHE A 171 -41.15 -13.29 31.63
CA PHE A 171 -40.88 -14.65 32.09
C PHE A 171 -40.48 -14.66 33.57
N CYS A 172 -39.53 -13.81 33.98
CA CYS A 172 -39.09 -13.74 35.37
C CYS A 172 -40.19 -13.29 36.35
N ARG A 173 -41.21 -12.57 35.88
CA ARG A 173 -42.34 -12.15 36.73
C ARG A 173 -43.40 -13.23 36.91
N GLN A 174 -43.38 -14.29 36.09
CA GLN A 174 -44.32 -15.41 36.16
C GLN A 174 -43.81 -16.56 37.05
N LEU A 175 -42.51 -16.55 37.38
CA LEU A 175 -41.86 -17.45 38.35
C LEU A 175 -42.14 -16.98 39.78
#